data_AF-A0AAT9H1A6-F1
#
_entry.id   AF-A0AAT9H1A6-F1
#
_cell.length_a   1.000
_cell.length_b   1.000
_cell.length_c   1.000
_cell.angle_alpha   90.00
_cell.angle_beta   90.00
_cell.angle_gamma   90.00
#
_symmetry.space_group_name_H-M   'P 1'
#
loop_
_entity.id
_entity.type
_entity.pdbx_description
1 polymer ?
#
loop_
_entity_poly.entity_id
_entity_poly.type
_entity_poly.pdbx_seq_one_letter_code
_entity_poly.pdbx_strand_id
1 'polypeptide(L)'
;MEKRKIEIMDTTLRDGEQTSGVSFSAAEKLTIAQLLLEELNIDRIEIASARVSEGEFQAVKGITTWATEKEYINRIEVLAFVDGGVSIEWMKKAGARVQNLLTKGSLNHLTHQLKKTPEQHFSEIAHIISLAQKNDIETNVYLEDWSNGMRNSPDYVFQFLDFLSTQPVKRILLPDTLGVLIPSLTFEFISKIRARYPKIHFDFHAHNDYDLSVANVMEAIKAGINGLHVTVNGMGERAGNAPLESTVAVVNDYLPEVSINIKETSLYSVSKLVETFTGYRIPANKPIVGDNVFTQTAGIHADGDNKNNLYFNDLLPERFGRKRKYALGKTSGKANIEKNLQELGLKLNQEDLKLVTQRIIELGDKKETVTKEDLPYIISDVLDSHTYEERIKIESYILVHSKGMRPSTTLCLKFGDEIIEENAQGDGQFDAFMNALSKIYKNKKLTLPKLIDYAVRIPPGSSSDALCETIITWVNNGKEFKTRGLDSDQTVAAIIATQKMLNIVT
;
A
#
# COMPACT_ATOMS: atom_id res chain seq x y z
N MET A 1 26.74 22.01 13.15
CA MET A 1 25.88 23.05 12.56
C MET A 1 24.45 22.71 12.89
N GLU A 2 23.62 23.70 13.22
CA GLU A 2 22.19 23.49 13.43
C GLU A 2 21.54 23.13 12.09
N LYS A 3 20.75 22.04 12.06
CA LYS A 3 20.05 21.61 10.84
C LYS A 3 18.93 22.58 10.53
N ARG A 4 18.75 22.91 9.25
CA ARG A 4 17.63 23.75 8.82
C ARG A 4 16.34 22.95 8.90
N LYS A 5 15.35 23.46 9.64
CA LYS A 5 14.04 22.81 9.74
C LYS A 5 13.20 23.10 8.50
N ILE A 6 12.53 22.06 8.00
CA ILE A 6 11.52 22.16 6.93
C ILE A 6 10.17 21.78 7.54
N GLU A 7 9.17 22.66 7.42
CA GLU A 7 7.80 22.38 7.86
C GLU A 7 7.10 21.45 6.85
N ILE A 8 6.38 20.45 7.35
CA ILE A 8 5.56 19.57 6.52
C ILE A 8 4.08 19.90 6.73
N MET A 9 3.39 20.25 5.64
CA MET A 9 1.93 20.31 5.60
C MET A 9 1.38 19.09 4.88
N ASP A 10 0.52 18.32 5.55
CA ASP A 10 -0.23 17.26 4.88
C ASP A 10 -1.57 17.80 4.36
N THR A 11 -1.87 17.53 3.09
CA THR A 11 -3.10 17.95 2.42
C THR A 11 -4.02 16.77 2.09
N THR A 12 -3.83 15.60 2.72
CA THR A 12 -4.60 14.36 2.43
C THR A 12 -6.10 14.58 2.60
N LEU A 13 -6.50 15.36 3.60
CA LEU A 13 -7.91 15.61 3.94
C LEU A 13 -8.60 16.66 3.06
N ARG A 14 -7.85 17.42 2.26
CA ARG A 14 -8.39 18.41 1.32
C ARG A 14 -8.08 18.01 -0.12
N ASP A 15 -6.80 17.99 -0.46
CA ASP A 15 -6.33 17.72 -1.81
C ASP A 15 -6.36 16.23 -2.11
N GLY A 16 -5.95 15.40 -1.13
CA GLY A 16 -6.06 13.94 -1.25
C GLY A 16 -7.50 13.46 -1.45
N GLU A 17 -8.48 14.14 -0.87
CA GLU A 17 -9.91 13.85 -1.08
C GLU A 17 -10.37 14.11 -2.53
N GLN A 18 -9.66 14.94 -3.29
CA GLN A 18 -9.95 15.16 -4.72
C GLN A 18 -9.51 13.98 -5.60
N THR A 19 -8.91 12.93 -5.02
CA THR A 19 -8.67 11.67 -5.71
C THR A 19 -9.99 11.07 -6.18
N SER A 20 -10.06 10.68 -7.46
CA SER A 20 -11.28 10.13 -8.04
C SER A 20 -11.78 8.90 -7.26
N GLY A 21 -13.02 8.98 -6.77
CA GLY A 21 -13.68 7.90 -6.01
C GLY A 21 -13.43 7.92 -4.51
N VAL A 22 -12.69 8.92 -4.00
CA VAL A 22 -12.47 9.13 -2.56
C VAL A 22 -13.47 10.15 -2.02
N SER A 23 -13.99 9.88 -0.83
CA SER A 23 -14.81 10.80 -0.04
C SER A 23 -14.73 10.38 1.42
N PHE A 24 -14.54 11.32 2.33
CA PHE A 24 -14.45 11.02 3.75
C PHE A 24 -15.73 11.39 4.49
N SER A 25 -16.18 10.51 5.38
CA SER A 25 -17.12 10.91 6.44
C SER A 25 -16.43 11.82 7.46
N ALA A 26 -17.23 12.60 8.21
CA ALA A 26 -16.70 13.48 9.25
C ALA A 26 -15.88 12.72 10.32
N ALA A 27 -16.28 11.48 10.65
CA ALA A 27 -15.57 10.64 11.61
C ALA A 27 -14.23 10.14 11.06
N GLU A 28 -14.17 9.77 9.78
CA GLU A 28 -12.92 9.39 9.11
C GLU A 28 -11.97 10.58 9.01
N LYS A 29 -12.46 11.77 8.65
CA LYS A 29 -11.62 12.99 8.62
C LYS A 29 -11.00 13.29 9.98
N LEU A 30 -11.80 13.24 11.05
CA LEU A 30 -11.28 13.44 12.41
C LEU A 30 -10.23 12.39 12.80
N THR A 31 -10.49 11.13 12.48
CA THR A 31 -9.55 10.02 12.76
C THR A 31 -8.24 10.21 12.01
N ILE A 32 -8.29 10.56 10.72
CA ILE A 32 -7.09 10.83 9.93
C ILE A 32 -6.35 12.07 10.45
N ALA A 33 -7.05 13.14 10.83
CA ALA A 33 -6.42 14.33 11.44
C ALA A 33 -5.66 13.98 12.73
N GLN A 34 -6.23 13.11 13.57
CA GLN A 34 -5.56 12.57 14.76
C GLN A 34 -4.31 11.77 14.40
N LEU A 35 -4.41 10.84 13.43
CA LEU A 35 -3.25 10.05 12.96
C LEU A 35 -2.13 10.95 12.42
N LEU A 36 -2.47 11.97 11.62
CA LEU A 36 -1.49 12.89 11.05
C LEU A 36 -0.76 13.69 12.14
N LEU A 37 -1.49 14.25 13.12
CA LEU A 37 -0.91 15.14 14.13
C LEU A 37 -0.30 14.41 15.34
N GLU A 38 -0.91 13.32 15.80
CA GLU A 38 -0.47 12.60 17.01
C GLU A 38 0.47 11.42 16.67
N GLU A 39 0.20 10.67 15.60
CA GLU A 39 0.99 9.46 15.26
C GLU A 39 2.13 9.73 14.27
N LEU A 40 1.93 10.60 13.28
CA LEU A 40 2.98 10.98 12.33
C LEU A 40 3.71 12.26 12.73
N ASN A 41 3.11 13.07 13.61
CA ASN A 41 3.64 14.35 14.07
C ASN A 41 3.82 15.39 12.95
N ILE A 42 2.92 15.39 11.96
CA ILE A 42 2.88 16.35 10.84
C ILE A 42 2.73 17.79 11.37
N ASP A 43 3.54 18.75 10.91
CA ASP A 43 3.53 20.11 11.48
C ASP A 43 2.19 20.82 11.29
N ARG A 44 1.56 20.71 10.11
CA ARG A 44 0.31 21.38 9.73
C ARG A 44 -0.57 20.48 8.87
N ILE A 45 -1.89 20.58 8.96
CA ILE A 45 -2.81 19.84 8.10
C ILE A 45 -3.83 20.77 7.44
N GLU A 46 -4.01 20.60 6.13
CA GLU A 46 -5.08 21.26 5.37
C GLU A 46 -6.25 20.29 5.21
N ILE A 47 -7.39 20.64 5.80
CA ILE A 47 -8.45 19.64 6.08
C ILE A 47 -9.70 19.75 5.20
N ALA A 48 -9.87 20.89 4.54
CA ALA A 48 -11.09 21.19 3.79
C ALA A 48 -10.92 22.39 2.86
N SER A 49 -11.83 22.50 1.90
CA SER A 49 -12.14 23.79 1.25
C SER A 49 -13.37 24.41 1.90
N ALA A 50 -13.35 25.72 2.11
CA ALA A 50 -14.49 26.43 2.66
C ALA A 50 -15.70 26.30 1.73
N ARG A 51 -16.90 26.24 2.33
CA ARG A 51 -18.20 26.31 1.63
C ARG A 51 -18.50 25.15 0.65
N VAL A 52 -17.88 23.98 0.84
CA VAL A 52 -18.14 22.80 -0.01
C VAL A 52 -19.50 22.18 0.27
N SER A 53 -19.78 21.76 1.51
CA SER A 53 -21.04 21.14 1.91
C SER A 53 -21.31 21.26 3.41
N GLU A 54 -22.52 20.92 3.85
CA GLU A 54 -22.85 20.84 5.27
C GLU A 54 -22.08 19.73 5.99
N GLY A 55 -21.89 18.58 5.33
CA GLY A 55 -21.08 17.48 5.87
C GLY A 55 -19.63 17.92 6.10
N GLU A 56 -19.06 18.66 5.15
CA GLU A 56 -17.72 19.24 5.24
C GLU A 56 -17.62 20.25 6.41
N PHE A 57 -18.65 21.09 6.57
CA PHE A 57 -18.71 22.05 7.66
C PHE A 57 -18.71 21.36 9.03
N GLN A 58 -19.50 20.30 9.20
CA GLN A 58 -19.52 19.54 10.45
C GLN A 58 -18.19 18.80 10.70
N ALA A 59 -17.55 18.28 9.66
CA ALA A 59 -16.23 17.65 9.76
C ALA A 59 -15.16 18.64 10.25
N VAL A 60 -15.08 19.82 9.62
CA VAL A 60 -14.15 20.88 10.05
C VAL A 60 -14.44 21.31 11.48
N LYS A 61 -15.71 21.52 11.84
CA LYS A 61 -16.09 21.91 13.21
C LYS A 61 -15.70 20.85 14.25
N GLY A 62 -15.84 19.57 13.92
CA GLY A 62 -15.38 18.47 14.77
C GLY A 62 -13.87 18.50 14.97
N ILE A 63 -13.10 18.66 13.89
CA ILE A 63 -11.63 18.73 13.93
C ILE A 63 -11.15 19.96 14.70
N THR A 64 -11.70 21.14 14.46
CA THR A 64 -11.28 22.37 15.16
C THR A 64 -11.62 22.33 16.65
N THR A 65 -12.74 21.72 17.04
CA THR A 65 -13.10 21.52 18.45
C THR A 65 -12.06 20.63 19.14
N TRP A 66 -11.80 19.45 18.59
CA TRP A 66 -10.78 18.53 19.10
C TRP A 66 -9.38 19.17 19.10
N ALA A 67 -9.00 19.84 18.02
CA ALA A 67 -7.70 20.50 17.91
C ALA A 67 -7.55 21.66 18.91
N THR A 68 -8.64 22.33 19.29
CA THR A 68 -8.60 23.35 20.36
C THR A 68 -8.32 22.71 21.72
N GLU A 69 -8.97 21.59 22.03
CA GLU A 69 -8.75 20.84 23.29
C GLU A 69 -7.31 20.28 23.39
N LYS A 70 -6.69 19.98 22.25
CA LYS A 70 -5.32 19.47 22.13
C LYS A 70 -4.25 20.54 21.88
N GLU A 71 -4.61 21.81 21.86
CA GLU A 71 -3.71 22.94 21.55
C GLU A 71 -3.08 22.88 20.14
N TYR A 72 -3.76 22.22 19.19
CA TYR A 72 -3.38 22.10 17.77
C TYR A 72 -4.12 23.06 16.84
N ILE A 73 -4.99 23.95 17.33
CA ILE A 73 -5.86 24.76 16.47
C ILE A 73 -5.12 25.59 15.41
N ASN A 74 -3.90 26.05 15.71
CA ASN A 74 -3.05 26.81 14.76
C ASN A 74 -2.36 25.92 13.71
N ARG A 75 -2.48 24.59 13.81
CA ARG A 75 -1.98 23.60 12.85
C ARG A 75 -3.07 23.16 11.87
N ILE A 76 -4.32 23.63 12.05
CA ILE A 76 -5.47 23.27 11.23
C ILE A 76 -5.74 24.39 10.23
N GLU A 77 -5.61 24.06 8.94
CA GLU A 77 -5.75 25.02 7.85
C GLU A 77 -6.92 24.67 6.94
N VAL A 78 -7.57 25.71 6.41
CA VAL A 78 -8.72 25.57 5.49
C VAL A 78 -8.46 26.40 4.24
N LEU A 79 -8.67 25.80 3.08
CA LEU A 79 -8.59 26.52 1.80
C LEU A 79 -9.75 27.51 1.68
N ALA A 80 -9.43 28.79 1.46
CA ALA A 80 -10.38 29.89 1.33
C ALA A 80 -10.25 30.57 -0.05
N PHE A 81 -11.23 31.37 -0.41
CA PHE A 81 -11.31 31.99 -1.75
C PHE A 81 -11.42 33.51 -1.67
N VAL A 82 -11.04 34.18 -2.77
CA VAL A 82 -11.28 35.62 -2.96
C VAL A 82 -12.76 35.85 -3.28
N ASP A 83 -13.62 35.76 -2.26
CA ASP A 83 -15.08 35.66 -2.42
C ASP A 83 -15.88 36.73 -1.65
N GLY A 84 -15.26 37.86 -1.36
CA GLY A 84 -15.90 38.96 -0.61
C GLY A 84 -16.12 38.66 0.88
N GLY A 85 -15.48 37.62 1.42
CA GLY A 85 -15.48 37.30 2.85
C GLY A 85 -16.43 36.19 3.27
N VAL A 86 -17.09 35.53 2.32
CA VAL A 86 -18.01 34.43 2.65
C VAL A 86 -17.22 33.22 3.17
N SER A 87 -16.02 32.96 2.63
CA SER A 87 -15.12 31.93 3.16
C SER A 87 -14.70 32.23 4.61
N ILE A 88 -14.44 33.50 4.93
CA ILE A 88 -14.08 33.94 6.29
C ILE A 88 -15.23 33.70 7.28
N GLU A 89 -16.45 34.09 6.92
CA GLU A 89 -17.62 33.86 7.77
C GLU A 89 -17.91 32.37 7.99
N TRP A 90 -17.68 31.53 6.98
CA TRP A 90 -17.77 30.09 7.09
C TRP A 90 -16.73 29.53 8.08
N MET A 91 -15.47 29.94 7.93
CA MET A 91 -14.37 29.51 8.79
C MET A 91 -14.57 29.92 10.26
N LYS A 92 -15.06 31.14 10.51
CA LYS A 92 -15.40 31.61 11.86
C LYS A 92 -16.41 30.70 12.54
N LYS A 93 -17.48 30.32 11.83
CA LYS A 93 -18.52 29.42 12.35
C LYS A 93 -18.01 28.00 12.57
N ALA A 94 -17.05 27.56 11.74
CA ALA A 94 -16.40 26.27 11.86
C ALA A 94 -15.29 26.25 12.93
N GLY A 95 -14.90 27.39 13.50
CA GLY A 95 -13.85 27.50 14.51
C GLY A 95 -12.41 27.49 13.94
N ALA A 96 -12.23 27.61 12.63
CA ALA A 96 -10.90 27.63 12.02
C ALA A 96 -10.16 28.95 12.29
N ARG A 97 -8.82 28.89 12.35
CA ARG A 97 -7.93 30.03 12.68
C ARG A 97 -6.88 30.34 11.63
N VAL A 98 -6.69 29.47 10.65
CA VAL A 98 -5.69 29.64 9.58
C VAL A 98 -6.36 29.42 8.24
N GLN A 99 -6.27 30.41 7.35
CA GLN A 99 -6.73 30.29 5.97
C GLN A 99 -5.55 30.10 5.02
N ASN A 100 -5.77 29.24 4.02
CA ASN A 100 -4.94 29.17 2.82
C ASN A 100 -5.72 29.83 1.69
N LEU A 101 -5.44 31.09 1.42
CA LEU A 101 -6.17 31.87 0.41
C LEU A 101 -5.74 31.46 -1.00
N LEU A 102 -6.65 30.88 -1.78
CA LEU A 102 -6.40 30.50 -3.17
C LEU A 102 -6.43 31.72 -4.10
N THR A 103 -5.30 31.98 -4.77
CA THR A 103 -5.14 33.04 -5.76
C THR A 103 -4.50 32.50 -7.04
N LYS A 104 -4.41 33.30 -8.11
CA LYS A 104 -3.86 32.87 -9.41
C LYS A 104 -2.42 33.37 -9.63
N GLY A 105 -1.50 32.41 -9.69
CA GLY A 105 -0.06 32.58 -9.89
C GLY A 105 0.38 32.77 -11.34
N SER A 106 -0.50 32.62 -12.33
CA SER A 106 -0.18 32.88 -13.74
C SER A 106 -1.06 33.95 -14.39
N LEU A 107 -0.47 34.75 -15.27
CA LEU A 107 -1.19 35.80 -16.00
C LEU A 107 -2.28 35.20 -16.88
N ASN A 108 -2.04 34.01 -17.42
CA ASN A 108 -3.03 33.29 -18.24
C ASN A 108 -4.33 33.00 -17.46
N HIS A 109 -4.23 32.45 -16.24
CA HIS A 109 -5.41 32.22 -15.41
C HIS A 109 -6.07 33.54 -14.97
N LEU A 110 -5.27 34.55 -14.62
CA LEU A 110 -5.81 35.87 -14.29
C LEU A 110 -6.64 36.47 -15.45
N THR A 111 -6.10 36.46 -16.67
CA THR A 111 -6.75 37.06 -17.84
C THR A 111 -7.94 36.25 -18.34
N HIS A 112 -7.83 34.92 -18.40
CA HIS A 112 -8.84 34.10 -19.06
C HIS A 112 -9.87 33.50 -18.10
N GLN A 113 -9.45 33.10 -16.89
CA GLN A 113 -10.37 32.54 -15.90
C GLN A 113 -11.02 33.64 -15.07
N LEU A 114 -10.22 34.55 -14.50
CA LEU A 114 -10.75 35.62 -13.64
C LEU A 114 -11.22 36.85 -14.41
N LYS A 115 -10.66 37.09 -15.60
CA LYS A 115 -10.94 38.28 -16.44
C LYS A 115 -10.67 39.59 -15.70
N LYS A 116 -9.54 39.66 -14.98
CA LYS A 116 -9.14 40.80 -14.15
C LYS A 116 -7.77 41.33 -14.56
N THR A 117 -7.49 42.58 -14.20
CA THR A 117 -6.14 43.13 -14.24
C THR A 117 -5.36 42.75 -12.96
N PRO A 118 -4.02 42.81 -12.97
CA PRO A 118 -3.21 42.59 -11.76
C PRO A 118 -3.63 43.48 -10.59
N GLU A 119 -3.92 44.76 -10.84
CA GLU A 119 -4.30 45.73 -9.82
C GLU A 119 -5.62 45.37 -9.15
N GLN A 120 -6.61 44.93 -9.94
CA GLN A 120 -7.90 44.47 -9.42
C GLN A 120 -7.70 43.23 -8.54
N HIS A 121 -6.91 42.26 -9.01
CA HIS A 121 -6.63 41.03 -8.27
C HIS A 121 -5.94 41.31 -6.94
N PHE A 122 -4.90 42.15 -6.92
CA PHE A 122 -4.17 42.51 -5.70
C PHE A 122 -5.05 43.28 -4.72
N SER A 123 -5.88 44.22 -5.21
CA SER A 123 -6.81 44.98 -4.36
C SER A 123 -7.82 44.07 -3.66
N GLU A 124 -8.36 43.07 -4.35
CA GLU A 124 -9.30 42.13 -3.75
C GLU A 124 -8.62 41.20 -2.75
N ILE A 125 -7.40 40.73 -3.04
CA ILE A 125 -6.62 39.92 -2.11
C ILE A 125 -6.30 40.71 -0.83
N ALA A 126 -5.86 41.96 -0.96
CA ALA A 126 -5.60 42.84 0.19
C ALA A 126 -6.85 43.02 1.07
N HIS A 127 -8.03 43.15 0.44
CA HIS A 127 -9.29 43.25 1.16
C HIS A 127 -9.59 41.98 1.98
N ILE A 128 -9.39 40.79 1.41
CA ILE A 128 -9.62 39.51 2.10
C ILE A 128 -8.60 39.27 3.22
N ILE A 129 -7.32 39.58 2.99
CA ILE A 129 -6.28 39.50 4.03
C ILE A 129 -6.63 40.41 5.22
N SER A 130 -7.05 41.65 4.95
CA SER A 130 -7.47 42.58 6.00
C SER A 130 -8.71 42.08 6.75
N LEU A 131 -9.68 41.49 6.05
CA LEU A 131 -10.87 40.92 6.66
C LEU A 131 -10.53 39.73 7.58
N ALA A 132 -9.64 38.84 7.15
CA ALA A 132 -9.19 37.71 7.96
C ALA A 132 -8.46 38.18 9.22
N GLN A 133 -7.56 39.15 9.09
CA GLN A 133 -6.83 39.73 10.23
C GLN A 133 -7.80 40.36 11.26
N LYS A 134 -8.86 41.05 10.81
CA LYS A 134 -9.90 41.61 11.69
C LYS A 134 -10.70 40.54 12.44
N ASN A 135 -10.64 39.29 12.01
CA ASN A 135 -11.34 38.16 12.61
C ASN A 135 -10.38 37.14 13.23
N ASP A 136 -9.14 37.55 13.53
CA ASP A 136 -8.10 36.71 14.15
C ASP A 136 -7.82 35.41 13.37
N ILE A 137 -7.85 35.49 12.04
CA ILE A 137 -7.49 34.39 11.13
C ILE A 137 -6.14 34.70 10.49
N GLU A 138 -5.13 33.86 10.77
CA GLU A 138 -3.81 33.92 10.12
C GLU A 138 -3.95 33.52 8.64
N THR A 139 -3.18 34.17 7.76
CA THR A 139 -3.32 33.99 6.31
C THR A 139 -2.04 33.49 5.67
N ASN A 140 -2.13 32.36 4.97
CA ASN A 140 -1.20 31.94 3.93
C ASN A 140 -1.83 32.19 2.55
N VAL A 141 -1.02 32.24 1.48
CA VAL A 141 -1.52 32.52 0.12
C VAL A 141 -0.97 31.51 -0.88
N TYR A 142 -1.87 30.82 -1.60
CA TYR A 142 -1.52 29.99 -2.75
C TYR A 142 -1.43 30.82 -4.03
N LEU A 143 -0.36 30.60 -4.80
CA LEU A 143 -0.24 31.09 -6.18
C LEU A 143 -0.56 29.93 -7.13
N GLU A 144 -1.83 29.56 -7.28
CA GLU A 144 -2.25 28.45 -8.15
C GLU A 144 -1.69 28.63 -9.58
N ASP A 145 -1.16 27.56 -10.18
CA ASP A 145 -0.46 27.55 -11.47
C ASP A 145 0.82 28.41 -11.49
N TRP A 146 1.49 28.57 -10.33
CA TRP A 146 2.76 29.28 -10.19
C TRP A 146 3.84 28.77 -11.14
N SER A 147 3.93 27.46 -11.39
CA SER A 147 4.94 26.88 -12.28
C SER A 147 4.84 27.40 -13.72
N ASN A 148 3.63 27.49 -14.29
CA ASN A 148 3.43 28.13 -15.60
C ASN A 148 3.53 29.65 -15.52
N GLY A 149 3.15 30.26 -14.39
CA GLY A 149 3.41 31.66 -14.12
C GLY A 149 4.89 32.02 -14.28
N MET A 150 5.79 31.24 -13.69
CA MET A 150 7.24 31.44 -13.80
C MET A 150 7.79 31.17 -15.21
N ARG A 151 7.20 30.24 -15.96
CA ARG A 151 7.62 29.94 -17.34
C ARG A 151 7.22 31.02 -18.33
N ASN A 152 5.97 31.47 -18.25
CA ASN A 152 5.33 32.24 -19.31
C ASN A 152 5.13 33.71 -18.94
N SER A 153 5.09 34.04 -17.65
CA SER A 153 4.82 35.38 -17.14
C SER A 153 5.58 35.71 -15.84
N PRO A 154 6.92 35.54 -15.79
CA PRO A 154 7.69 35.73 -14.55
C PRO A 154 7.55 37.14 -13.98
N ASP A 155 7.40 38.16 -14.82
CA ASP A 155 7.22 39.55 -14.36
C ASP A 155 5.93 39.73 -13.54
N TYR A 156 4.83 39.09 -13.97
CA TYR A 156 3.58 39.07 -13.19
C TYR A 156 3.77 38.36 -11.85
N VAL A 157 4.48 37.22 -11.83
CA VAL A 157 4.77 36.51 -10.58
C VAL A 157 5.57 37.39 -9.63
N PHE A 158 6.62 38.05 -10.11
CA PHE A 158 7.43 38.94 -9.26
C PHE A 158 6.66 40.17 -8.80
N GLN A 159 5.82 40.77 -9.65
CA GLN A 159 4.93 41.86 -9.25
C GLN A 159 3.96 41.40 -8.14
N PHE A 160 3.44 40.18 -8.25
CA PHE A 160 2.54 39.61 -7.24
C PHE A 160 3.28 39.33 -5.92
N LEU A 161 4.49 38.79 -5.98
CA LEU A 161 5.33 38.57 -4.80
C LEU A 161 5.77 39.88 -4.14
N ASP A 162 6.07 40.93 -4.93
CA ASP A 162 6.35 42.28 -4.41
C ASP A 162 5.14 42.79 -3.61
N PHE A 163 3.93 42.67 -4.16
CA PHE A 163 2.70 43.00 -3.45
C PHE A 163 2.55 42.19 -2.15
N LEU A 164 2.64 40.85 -2.21
CA LEU A 164 2.49 39.98 -1.03
C LEU A 164 3.54 40.25 0.05
N SER A 165 4.75 40.68 -0.32
CA SER A 165 5.80 41.06 0.63
C SER A 165 5.44 42.24 1.54
N THR A 166 4.44 43.04 1.13
CA THR A 166 3.91 44.17 1.91
C THR A 166 2.70 43.81 2.76
N GLN A 167 2.16 42.61 2.59
CA GLN A 167 0.94 42.15 3.28
C GLN A 167 1.29 41.33 4.52
N PRO A 168 0.40 41.26 5.54
CA PRO A 168 0.61 40.45 6.74
C PRO A 168 0.34 38.95 6.48
N VAL A 169 1.03 38.37 5.51
CA VAL A 169 0.93 36.94 5.17
C VAL A 169 2.01 36.15 5.89
N LYS A 170 1.64 34.95 6.37
CA LYS A 170 2.55 34.09 7.12
C LYS A 170 3.43 33.25 6.18
N ARG A 171 2.81 32.63 5.17
CA ARG A 171 3.47 31.79 4.16
C ARG A 171 2.95 32.08 2.76
N ILE A 172 3.82 31.93 1.78
CA ILE A 172 3.47 31.96 0.35
C ILE A 172 3.70 30.57 -0.22
N LEU A 173 2.65 29.97 -0.76
CA LEU A 173 2.61 28.58 -1.19
C LEU A 173 2.75 28.55 -2.72
N LEU A 174 3.77 27.83 -3.21
CA LEU A 174 4.18 27.78 -4.60
C LEU A 174 3.84 26.41 -5.23
N PRO A 175 2.62 26.24 -5.77
CA PRO A 175 2.20 24.99 -6.37
C PRO A 175 2.72 24.81 -7.80
N ASP A 176 3.32 23.64 -8.07
CA ASP A 176 3.43 23.10 -9.41
C ASP A 176 2.14 22.36 -9.77
N THR A 177 1.07 23.14 -9.98
CA THR A 177 -0.32 22.65 -10.09
C THR A 177 -0.52 21.55 -11.12
N LEU A 178 0.24 21.56 -12.21
CA LEU A 178 0.14 20.57 -13.30
C LEU A 178 1.32 19.57 -13.29
N GLY A 179 2.16 19.59 -12.26
CA GLY A 179 3.32 18.70 -12.12
C GLY A 179 4.34 18.85 -13.26
N VAL A 180 4.41 20.03 -13.87
CA VAL A 180 5.13 20.23 -15.14
C VAL A 180 6.60 20.54 -14.96
N LEU A 181 7.06 20.89 -13.75
CA LEU A 181 8.46 21.25 -13.52
C LEU A 181 9.36 20.02 -13.60
N ILE A 182 10.53 20.22 -14.19
CA ILE A 182 11.66 19.30 -14.05
C ILE A 182 12.55 19.79 -12.89
N PRO A 183 13.35 18.91 -12.28
CA PRO A 183 14.14 19.25 -11.08
C PRO A 183 15.01 20.51 -11.24
N SER A 184 15.68 20.67 -12.38
CA SER A 184 16.53 21.85 -12.64
C SER A 184 15.75 23.18 -12.67
N LEU A 185 14.54 23.18 -13.23
CA LEU A 185 13.67 24.37 -13.24
C LEU A 185 13.12 24.67 -11.85
N THR A 186 12.79 23.63 -11.08
CA THR A 186 12.38 23.78 -9.68
C THR A 186 13.46 24.49 -8.87
N PHE A 187 14.71 24.03 -8.99
CA PHE A 187 15.85 24.67 -8.34
C PHE A 187 16.03 26.12 -8.80
N GLU A 188 16.02 26.37 -10.10
CA GLU A 188 16.24 27.70 -10.69
C GLU A 188 15.18 28.72 -10.24
N PHE A 189 13.89 28.36 -10.36
CA PHE A 189 12.78 29.27 -10.07
C PHE A 189 12.71 29.60 -8.58
N ILE A 190 12.84 28.59 -7.71
CA ILE A 190 12.83 28.81 -6.26
C ILE A 190 14.07 29.60 -5.83
N SER A 191 15.25 29.32 -6.39
CA SER A 191 16.47 30.07 -6.06
C SER A 191 16.32 31.57 -6.38
N LYS A 192 15.72 31.92 -7.53
CA LYS A 192 15.43 33.31 -7.90
C LYS A 192 14.51 33.99 -6.89
N ILE A 193 13.45 33.29 -6.45
CA ILE A 193 12.50 33.80 -5.45
C ILE A 193 13.17 33.97 -4.08
N ARG A 194 13.90 32.95 -3.61
CA ARG A 194 14.59 32.97 -2.30
C ARG A 194 15.69 34.02 -2.23
N ALA A 195 16.41 34.25 -3.34
CA ALA A 195 17.42 35.31 -3.42
C ALA A 195 16.79 36.71 -3.28
N ARG A 196 15.62 36.95 -3.89
CA ARG A 196 14.92 38.24 -3.83
C ARG A 196 14.19 38.46 -2.50
N TYR A 197 13.64 37.39 -1.91
CA TYR A 197 12.80 37.45 -0.71
C TYR A 197 13.31 36.54 0.43
N PRO A 198 14.54 36.74 0.93
CA PRO A 198 15.19 35.79 1.85
C PRO A 198 14.46 35.60 3.19
N LYS A 199 13.68 36.61 3.61
CA LYS A 199 12.96 36.63 4.90
C LYS A 199 11.54 36.09 4.84
N ILE A 200 10.97 35.90 3.65
CA ILE A 200 9.59 35.38 3.50
C ILE A 200 9.62 33.86 3.63
N HIS A 201 8.61 33.27 4.28
CA HIS A 201 8.44 31.83 4.34
C HIS A 201 7.74 31.33 3.07
N PHE A 202 8.38 30.44 2.32
CA PHE A 202 7.79 29.83 1.13
C PHE A 202 7.62 28.33 1.32
N ASP A 203 6.48 27.80 0.87
CA ASP A 203 6.21 26.38 0.78
C ASP A 203 6.18 25.94 -0.68
N PHE A 204 6.58 24.70 -0.95
CA PHE A 204 6.49 24.10 -2.27
C PHE A 204 5.48 22.96 -2.27
N HIS A 205 4.61 22.96 -3.28
CA HIS A 205 3.54 21.99 -3.44
C HIS A 205 3.66 21.32 -4.82
N ALA A 206 4.19 20.10 -4.85
CA ALA A 206 4.48 19.40 -6.09
C ALA A 206 3.39 18.38 -6.44
N HIS A 207 2.77 18.53 -7.61
CA HIS A 207 2.01 17.45 -8.23
C HIS A 207 2.93 16.45 -8.95
N ASN A 208 2.41 15.26 -9.20
CA ASN A 208 3.17 14.11 -9.69
C ASN A 208 2.83 13.67 -11.12
N ASP A 209 2.30 14.56 -11.97
CA ASP A 209 1.85 14.24 -13.34
C ASP A 209 2.91 13.55 -14.23
N TYR A 210 4.20 13.81 -14.00
CA TYR A 210 5.33 13.18 -14.70
C TYR A 210 6.19 12.28 -13.80
N ASP A 211 5.71 11.92 -12.61
CA ASP A 211 6.44 11.14 -11.60
C ASP A 211 7.73 11.83 -11.08
N LEU A 212 7.77 13.16 -11.14
CA LEU A 212 8.92 13.99 -10.76
C LEU A 212 8.76 14.70 -9.41
N SER A 213 7.64 14.52 -8.70
CA SER A 213 7.30 15.31 -7.50
C SER A 213 8.37 15.22 -6.41
N VAL A 214 8.84 14.00 -6.09
CA VAL A 214 9.86 13.77 -5.03
C VAL A 214 11.21 14.38 -5.42
N ALA A 215 11.61 14.29 -6.69
CA ALA A 215 12.83 14.91 -7.18
C ALA A 215 12.73 16.45 -7.14
N ASN A 216 11.57 17.01 -7.52
CA ASN A 216 11.31 18.44 -7.41
C ASN A 216 11.34 18.92 -5.96
N VAL A 217 10.80 18.13 -5.02
CA VAL A 217 10.87 18.42 -3.59
C VAL A 217 12.32 18.53 -3.09
N MET A 218 13.20 17.61 -3.50
CA MET A 218 14.63 17.69 -3.15
C MET A 218 15.26 18.99 -3.66
N GLU A 219 14.99 19.35 -4.92
CA GLU A 219 15.55 20.56 -5.53
C GLU A 219 14.95 21.84 -4.92
N ALA A 220 13.68 21.83 -4.53
CA ALA A 220 13.07 22.93 -3.78
C ALA A 220 13.75 23.13 -2.41
N ILE A 221 14.05 22.04 -1.70
CA ILE A 221 14.81 22.11 -0.45
C ILE A 221 16.19 22.70 -0.69
N LYS A 222 16.94 22.21 -1.69
CA LYS A 222 18.28 22.74 -2.01
C LYS A 222 18.25 24.22 -2.40
N ALA A 223 17.20 24.65 -3.09
CA ALA A 223 16.98 26.06 -3.45
C ALA A 223 16.54 26.94 -2.27
N GLY A 224 16.26 26.35 -1.10
CA GLY A 224 16.02 27.06 0.15
C GLY A 224 14.55 27.25 0.52
N ILE A 225 13.64 26.40 0.03
CA ILE A 225 12.23 26.38 0.47
C ILE A 225 12.11 26.17 1.98
N ASN A 226 11.05 26.66 2.62
CA ASN A 226 10.86 26.58 4.07
C ASN A 226 9.86 25.48 4.47
N GLY A 227 8.87 25.21 3.63
CA GLY A 227 7.89 24.15 3.84
C GLY A 227 7.62 23.30 2.60
N LEU A 228 7.02 22.13 2.82
CA LEU A 228 6.60 21.20 1.77
C LEU A 228 5.17 20.76 2.00
N HIS A 229 4.42 20.59 0.91
CA HIS A 229 3.11 19.97 0.94
C HIS A 229 3.20 18.55 0.42
N VAL A 230 2.55 17.63 1.12
CA VAL A 230 2.53 16.20 0.81
C VAL A 230 1.16 15.61 1.07
N THR A 231 0.93 14.40 0.57
CA THR A 231 -0.22 13.58 0.96
C THR A 231 0.22 12.16 1.27
N VAL A 232 -0.48 11.53 2.21
CA VAL A 232 -0.35 10.10 2.47
C VAL A 232 -0.66 9.35 1.17
N ASN A 233 0.20 8.39 0.83
CA ASN A 233 0.08 7.56 -0.37
C ASN A 233 0.17 8.34 -1.71
N GLY A 234 0.52 9.62 -1.71
CA GLY A 234 0.57 10.45 -2.92
C GLY A 234 -0.81 10.72 -3.51
N MET A 235 -1.86 10.72 -2.68
CA MET A 235 -3.23 11.06 -3.09
C MET A 235 -3.34 12.50 -3.61
N GLY A 236 -4.30 12.74 -4.51
CA GLY A 236 -4.59 14.05 -5.07
C GLY A 236 -5.27 13.96 -6.44
N GLU A 237 -5.49 15.10 -7.07
CA GLU A 237 -5.98 15.14 -8.45
C GLU A 237 -5.03 14.43 -9.42
N ARG A 238 -5.59 13.75 -10.44
CA ARG A 238 -4.84 13.12 -11.55
C ARG A 238 -3.83 12.07 -11.05
N ALA A 239 -2.53 12.39 -11.12
CA ALA A 239 -1.43 11.56 -10.66
C ALA A 239 -1.08 11.82 -9.18
N GLY A 240 -1.76 12.76 -8.54
CA GLY A 240 -1.63 13.07 -7.13
C GLY A 240 -0.50 14.04 -6.80
N ASN A 241 -0.14 14.05 -5.51
CA ASN A 241 0.86 14.94 -4.93
C ASN A 241 2.17 14.21 -4.62
N ALA A 242 3.19 14.95 -4.20
CA ALA A 242 4.37 14.39 -3.56
C ALA A 242 3.97 13.43 -2.42
N PRO A 243 4.29 12.13 -2.52
CA PRO A 243 3.95 11.16 -1.49
C PRO A 243 4.73 11.44 -0.20
N LEU A 244 4.02 11.51 0.94
CA LEU A 244 4.60 11.73 2.27
C LEU A 244 5.73 10.73 2.55
N GLU A 245 5.46 9.43 2.38
CA GLU A 245 6.38 8.36 2.71
C GLU A 245 7.72 8.44 1.94
N SER A 246 7.66 8.68 0.63
CA SER A 246 8.88 8.82 -0.18
C SER A 246 9.60 10.13 0.11
N THR A 247 8.85 11.22 0.34
CA THR A 247 9.42 12.53 0.66
C THR A 247 10.21 12.47 1.96
N VAL A 248 9.64 11.86 3.00
CA VAL A 248 10.29 11.71 4.32
C VAL A 248 11.59 10.91 4.21
N ALA A 249 11.53 9.76 3.53
CA ALA A 249 12.70 8.90 3.36
C ALA A 249 13.82 9.64 2.60
N VAL A 250 13.49 10.29 1.48
CA VAL A 250 14.48 10.99 0.66
C VAL A 250 15.09 12.19 1.38
N VAL A 251 14.30 12.96 2.12
CA VAL A 251 14.82 14.10 2.91
C VAL A 251 15.80 13.62 3.97
N ASN A 252 15.44 12.58 4.72
CA ASN A 252 16.29 12.09 5.81
C ASN A 252 17.56 11.39 5.30
N ASP A 253 17.52 10.76 4.12
CA ASP A 253 18.66 9.98 3.59
C ASP A 253 19.63 10.83 2.78
N TYR A 254 19.13 11.82 2.04
CA TYR A 254 19.94 12.55 1.05
C TYR A 254 20.18 14.03 1.39
N LEU A 255 19.52 14.59 2.42
CA LEU A 255 19.65 16.01 2.81
C LEU A 255 20.04 16.15 4.29
N PRO A 256 21.27 15.73 4.67
CA PRO A 256 21.71 15.68 6.06
C PRO A 256 21.74 17.05 6.77
N GLU A 257 21.80 18.14 6.01
CA GLU A 257 21.75 19.53 6.49
C GLU A 257 20.34 20.00 6.90
N VAL A 258 19.31 19.20 6.62
CA VAL A 258 17.91 19.48 6.92
C VAL A 258 17.35 18.50 7.95
N SER A 259 16.32 18.94 8.67
CA SER A 259 15.51 18.09 9.55
C SER A 259 14.02 18.34 9.35
N ILE A 260 13.22 17.28 9.38
CA ILE A 260 11.76 17.29 9.36
C ILE A 260 11.22 16.64 10.63
N ASN A 261 9.97 16.94 11.00
CA ASN A 261 9.37 16.56 12.27
C ASN A 261 8.50 15.29 12.20
N ILE A 262 8.84 14.33 11.33
CA ILE A 262 7.96 13.19 11.03
C ILE A 262 8.41 11.90 11.72
N LYS A 263 7.47 11.18 12.34
CA LYS A 263 7.69 9.88 12.96
C LYS A 263 7.61 8.75 11.91
N GLU A 264 8.76 8.40 11.35
CA GLU A 264 8.88 7.41 10.27
C GLU A 264 8.29 6.03 10.61
N THR A 265 8.40 5.61 11.87
CA THR A 265 7.91 4.30 12.34
C THR A 265 6.40 4.13 12.19
N SER A 266 5.66 5.23 12.06
CA SER A 266 4.20 5.24 11.90
C SER A 266 3.75 5.33 10.43
N LEU A 267 4.67 5.52 9.47
CA LEU A 267 4.31 5.74 8.05
C LEU A 267 3.51 4.59 7.46
N TYR A 268 3.94 3.34 7.67
CA TYR A 268 3.28 2.18 7.10
C TYR A 268 1.88 1.95 7.69
N SER A 269 1.72 2.04 9.01
CA SER A 269 0.43 1.83 9.67
C SER A 269 -0.59 2.89 9.28
N VAL A 270 -0.20 4.17 9.25
CA VAL A 270 -1.09 5.25 8.83
C VAL A 270 -1.44 5.13 7.34
N SER A 271 -0.45 4.80 6.49
CA SER A 271 -0.67 4.54 5.06
C SER A 271 -1.73 3.45 4.82
N LYS A 272 -1.68 2.34 5.57
CA LYS A 272 -2.66 1.24 5.48
C LYS A 272 -4.04 1.61 6.04
N LEU A 273 -4.11 2.43 7.09
CA LEU A 273 -5.38 2.94 7.61
C LEU A 273 -6.05 3.89 6.61
N VAL A 274 -5.27 4.78 5.98
CA VAL A 274 -5.77 5.65 4.91
C VAL A 274 -6.22 4.84 3.69
N GLU A 275 -5.46 3.83 3.25
CA GLU A 275 -5.91 2.89 2.20
C GLU A 275 -7.27 2.25 2.54
N THR A 276 -7.46 1.88 3.81
CA THR A 276 -8.70 1.24 4.28
C THR A 276 -9.89 2.20 4.27
N PHE A 277 -9.72 3.43 4.75
CA PHE A 277 -10.80 4.43 4.79
C PHE A 277 -11.15 4.97 3.40
N THR A 278 -10.16 5.12 2.53
CA THR A 278 -10.35 5.74 1.20
C THR A 278 -10.73 4.73 0.13
N GLY A 279 -10.39 3.45 0.32
CA GLY A 279 -10.40 2.45 -0.75
C GLY A 279 -9.30 2.66 -1.80
N TYR A 280 -8.45 3.69 -1.65
CA TYR A 280 -7.34 3.96 -2.56
C TYR A 280 -6.22 2.94 -2.31
N ARG A 281 -6.18 1.92 -3.17
CA ARG A 281 -5.24 0.80 -3.05
C ARG A 281 -3.80 1.25 -3.25
N ILE A 282 -2.93 0.79 -2.35
CA ILE A 282 -1.49 0.99 -2.45
C ILE A 282 -0.92 0.00 -3.46
N PRO A 283 -0.23 0.45 -4.53
CA PRO A 283 0.49 -0.46 -5.41
C PRO A 283 1.53 -1.28 -4.62
N ALA A 284 1.62 -2.58 -4.92
CA ALA A 284 2.53 -3.47 -4.19
C ALA A 284 4.00 -3.04 -4.30
N ASN A 285 4.39 -2.36 -5.38
CA ASN A 285 5.73 -1.84 -5.62
C ASN A 285 5.92 -0.36 -5.22
N LYS A 286 4.93 0.28 -4.58
CA LYS A 286 5.02 1.69 -4.15
C LYS A 286 6.15 1.85 -3.12
N PRO A 287 7.11 2.80 -3.29
CA PRO A 287 8.22 2.97 -2.37
C PRO A 287 7.77 3.10 -0.90
N ILE A 288 8.60 2.58 0.01
CA ILE A 288 8.42 2.59 1.47
C ILE A 288 7.23 1.76 2.00
N VAL A 289 6.04 1.90 1.43
CA VAL A 289 4.80 1.33 2.00
C VAL A 289 4.22 0.16 1.20
N GLY A 290 4.66 -0.06 -0.05
CA GLY A 290 4.22 -1.17 -0.88
C GLY A 290 4.67 -2.53 -0.35
N ASP A 291 3.85 -3.57 -0.52
CA ASP A 291 4.06 -4.91 0.03
C ASP A 291 5.36 -5.59 -0.46
N ASN A 292 5.84 -5.24 -1.65
CA ASN A 292 7.01 -5.85 -2.28
C ASN A 292 8.33 -5.13 -1.96
N VAL A 293 8.30 -3.90 -1.43
CA VAL A 293 9.50 -3.05 -1.29
C VAL A 293 10.59 -3.69 -0.43
N PHE A 294 10.18 -4.38 0.64
CA PHE A 294 11.09 -5.06 1.57
C PHE A 294 11.00 -6.59 1.45
N THR A 295 10.58 -7.08 0.28
CA THR A 295 10.43 -8.51 0.00
C THR A 295 11.55 -8.97 -0.92
N GLN A 296 12.35 -9.93 -0.46
CA GLN A 296 13.42 -10.53 -1.27
C GLN A 296 12.93 -11.79 -1.97
N THR A 297 13.01 -11.77 -3.30
CA THR A 297 12.58 -12.88 -4.17
C THR A 297 13.74 -13.79 -4.55
N ALA A 298 14.81 -13.22 -5.11
CA ALA A 298 15.95 -13.99 -5.58
C ALA A 298 16.77 -14.58 -4.41
N GLY A 299 16.98 -15.90 -4.41
CA GLY A 299 17.81 -16.57 -3.41
C GLY A 299 19.26 -16.09 -3.33
N ILE A 300 19.77 -15.52 -4.43
CA ILE A 300 21.11 -14.91 -4.48
C ILE A 300 21.20 -13.67 -3.59
N HIS A 301 20.12 -12.87 -3.51
CA HIS A 301 20.07 -11.68 -2.65
C HIS A 301 19.98 -12.07 -1.17
N ALA A 302 19.14 -13.08 -0.86
CA ALA A 302 19.03 -13.61 0.50
C ALA A 302 20.35 -14.25 0.99
N ASP A 303 21.07 -14.96 0.11
CA ASP A 303 22.40 -15.51 0.41
C ASP A 303 23.45 -14.40 0.62
N GLY A 304 23.47 -13.37 -0.23
CA GLY A 304 24.36 -12.22 -0.08
C GLY A 304 24.16 -11.48 1.24
N ASP A 305 22.90 -11.34 1.69
CA ASP A 305 22.61 -10.74 2.97
C ASP A 305 23.02 -11.61 4.15
N ASN A 306 22.79 -12.92 4.08
CA ASN A 306 23.24 -13.86 5.11
C ASN A 306 24.76 -13.87 5.30
N LYS A 307 25.52 -13.64 4.24
CA LYS A 307 26.99 -13.67 4.28
C LYS A 307 27.59 -12.39 4.85
N ASN A 308 27.09 -11.22 4.44
CA ASN A 308 27.64 -9.94 4.88
C ASN A 308 26.73 -8.74 4.64
N ASN A 309 25.40 -8.90 4.65
CA ASN A 309 24.45 -7.80 4.37
C ASN A 309 24.76 -7.08 3.03
N LEU A 310 25.12 -7.82 1.98
CA LEU A 310 25.63 -7.24 0.73
C LEU A 310 24.58 -6.45 -0.06
N TYR A 311 23.28 -6.71 0.15
CA TYR A 311 22.16 -6.01 -0.48
C TYR A 311 21.44 -5.09 0.50
N PHE A 312 22.19 -4.59 1.49
CA PHE A 312 21.71 -3.63 2.48
C PHE A 312 21.70 -2.20 1.92
N ASN A 313 20.66 -1.45 2.23
CA ASN A 313 20.57 -0.01 2.02
C ASN A 313 20.01 0.66 3.28
N ASP A 314 20.08 1.99 3.33
CA ASP A 314 19.60 2.78 4.48
C ASP A 314 18.06 2.73 4.65
N LEU A 315 17.36 2.16 3.66
CA LEU A 315 15.93 1.87 3.72
C LEU A 315 15.67 0.56 4.48
N LEU A 316 15.93 0.58 5.78
CA LEU A 316 15.58 -0.52 6.68
C LEU A 316 14.06 -0.62 6.87
N PRO A 317 13.43 -1.80 6.72
CA PRO A 317 11.99 -1.94 6.97
C PRO A 317 11.59 -1.54 8.40
N GLU A 318 12.44 -1.83 9.39
CA GLU A 318 12.17 -1.56 10.81
C GLU A 318 12.04 -0.06 11.09
N ARG A 319 12.76 0.78 10.35
CA ARG A 319 12.67 2.25 10.42
C ARG A 319 11.26 2.76 10.12
N PHE A 320 10.53 2.04 9.27
CA PHE A 320 9.17 2.37 8.83
C PHE A 320 8.09 1.55 9.54
N GLY A 321 8.43 0.86 10.65
CA GLY A 321 7.50 0.00 11.38
C GLY A 321 7.18 -1.32 10.65
N ARG A 322 8.04 -1.74 9.73
CA ARG A 322 7.86 -2.97 8.92
C ARG A 322 8.90 -4.02 9.28
N LYS A 323 8.73 -5.21 8.72
CA LYS A 323 9.70 -6.32 8.80
C LYS A 323 10.07 -6.76 7.40
N ARG A 324 11.32 -7.17 7.21
CA ARG A 324 11.75 -7.82 5.96
C ARG A 324 10.98 -9.11 5.74
N LYS A 325 10.58 -9.37 4.50
CA LYS A 325 9.92 -10.63 4.10
C LYS A 325 10.76 -11.36 3.06
N TYR A 326 10.65 -12.68 3.04
CA TYR A 326 11.34 -13.52 2.06
C TYR A 326 10.28 -14.29 1.27
N ALA A 327 10.21 -14.07 -0.03
CA ALA A 327 9.21 -14.72 -0.87
C ALA A 327 9.45 -16.23 -0.96
N LEU A 328 8.35 -16.97 -1.10
CA LEU A 328 8.31 -18.42 -1.31
C LEU A 328 7.70 -18.69 -2.69
N GLY A 329 8.46 -19.34 -3.58
CA GLY A 329 8.03 -19.67 -4.94
C GLY A 329 9.22 -20.08 -5.81
N LYS A 330 9.03 -20.07 -7.14
CA LYS A 330 10.01 -20.62 -8.11
C LYS A 330 11.43 -20.01 -8.06
N THR A 331 11.56 -18.77 -7.57
CA THR A 331 12.86 -18.08 -7.47
C THR A 331 13.49 -18.17 -6.07
N SER A 332 12.78 -18.79 -5.14
CA SER A 332 13.23 -18.94 -3.76
C SER A 332 14.38 -19.94 -3.69
N GLY A 333 15.49 -19.50 -3.11
CA GLY A 333 16.60 -20.39 -2.78
C GLY A 333 16.45 -21.00 -1.40
N LYS A 334 17.40 -21.87 -1.06
CA LYS A 334 17.55 -22.48 0.28
C LYS A 334 17.51 -21.43 1.39
N ALA A 335 18.19 -20.29 1.21
CA ALA A 335 18.25 -19.21 2.19
C ALA A 335 16.88 -18.57 2.49
N ASN A 336 16.01 -18.40 1.49
CA ASN A 336 14.66 -17.85 1.69
C ASN A 336 13.82 -18.76 2.59
N ILE A 337 13.92 -20.07 2.36
CA ILE A 337 13.14 -21.07 3.09
C ILE A 337 13.67 -21.18 4.52
N GLU A 338 14.99 -21.23 4.71
CA GLU A 338 15.60 -21.21 6.05
C GLU A 338 15.15 -19.99 6.87
N LYS A 339 15.07 -18.80 6.27
CA LYS A 339 14.59 -17.59 6.95
C LYS A 339 13.13 -17.68 7.37
N ASN A 340 12.25 -18.13 6.48
CA ASN A 340 10.84 -18.31 6.82
C ASN A 340 10.64 -19.39 7.90
N LEU A 341 11.40 -20.49 7.84
CA LEU A 341 11.39 -21.53 8.88
C LEU A 341 11.87 -20.99 10.23
N GLN A 342 12.93 -20.18 10.26
CA GLN A 342 13.42 -19.53 11.47
C GLN A 342 12.36 -18.62 12.10
N GLU A 343 11.61 -17.85 11.31
CA GLU A 343 10.51 -17.03 11.81
C GLU A 343 9.35 -17.85 12.40
N LEU A 344 9.18 -19.09 11.96
CA LEU A 344 8.21 -20.05 12.51
C LEU A 344 8.79 -20.86 13.69
N GLY A 345 10.07 -20.67 14.04
CA GLY A 345 10.76 -21.46 15.05
C GLY A 345 11.04 -22.91 14.62
N LEU A 346 11.03 -23.19 13.31
CA LEU A 346 11.27 -24.50 12.72
C LEU A 346 12.71 -24.64 12.21
N LYS A 347 13.23 -25.87 12.25
CA LYS A 347 14.53 -26.22 11.67
C LYS A 347 14.46 -27.58 11.00
N LEU A 348 14.93 -27.64 9.75
CA LEU A 348 15.05 -28.87 8.97
C LEU A 348 16.52 -29.26 8.82
N ASN A 349 16.78 -30.55 8.61
CA ASN A 349 18.11 -31.02 8.18
C ASN A 349 18.32 -30.65 6.68
N GLN A 350 19.52 -30.86 6.14
CA GLN A 350 19.82 -30.45 4.77
C GLN A 350 19.05 -31.24 3.70
N GLU A 351 18.73 -32.50 3.96
CA GLU A 351 18.01 -33.36 3.02
C GLU A 351 16.54 -32.94 2.92
N ASP A 352 15.86 -32.80 4.07
CA ASP A 352 14.48 -32.33 4.18
C ASP A 352 14.31 -30.93 3.57
N LEU A 353 15.24 -30.03 3.86
CA LEU A 353 15.21 -28.68 3.34
C LEU A 353 15.33 -28.66 1.81
N LYS A 354 16.13 -29.54 1.22
CA LYS A 354 16.24 -29.66 -0.24
C LYS A 354 14.91 -30.11 -0.86
N LEU A 355 14.24 -31.07 -0.23
CA LEU A 355 12.95 -31.58 -0.71
C LEU A 355 11.84 -30.53 -0.60
N VAL A 356 11.75 -29.85 0.55
CA VAL A 356 10.80 -28.74 0.75
C VAL A 356 11.07 -27.61 -0.24
N THR A 357 12.34 -27.30 -0.52
CA THR A 357 12.71 -26.32 -1.55
C THR A 357 12.20 -26.73 -2.92
N GLN A 358 12.41 -27.98 -3.32
CA GLN A 358 11.94 -28.49 -4.60
C GLN A 358 10.41 -28.41 -4.70
N ARG A 359 9.69 -28.78 -3.64
CA ARG A 359 8.23 -28.72 -3.59
C ARG A 359 7.70 -27.29 -3.76
N ILE A 360 8.32 -26.32 -3.09
CA ILE A 360 7.94 -24.90 -3.22
C ILE A 360 8.19 -24.38 -4.64
N ILE A 361 9.27 -24.82 -5.29
CA ILE A 361 9.54 -24.47 -6.70
C ILE A 361 8.45 -25.04 -7.61
N GLU A 362 8.06 -26.30 -7.44
CA GLU A 362 7.00 -26.95 -8.22
C GLU A 362 5.65 -26.22 -8.08
N LEU A 363 5.27 -25.86 -6.85
CA LEU A 363 4.05 -25.08 -6.59
C LEU A 363 4.15 -23.70 -7.26
N GLY A 364 5.32 -23.05 -7.16
CA GLY A 364 5.58 -21.77 -7.81
C GLY A 364 5.54 -21.83 -9.35
N ASP A 365 5.97 -22.94 -9.96
CA ASP A 365 5.89 -23.15 -11.42
C ASP A 365 4.45 -23.29 -11.91
N LYS A 366 3.56 -23.78 -11.06
CA LYS A 366 2.10 -23.81 -11.29
C LYS A 366 1.42 -22.45 -11.09
N LYS A 367 2.18 -21.39 -10.77
CA LYS A 367 1.69 -20.06 -10.38
C LYS A 367 0.85 -20.06 -9.09
N GLU A 368 1.06 -21.04 -8.23
CA GLU A 368 0.43 -21.07 -6.91
C GLU A 368 1.19 -20.12 -5.98
N THR A 369 0.46 -19.35 -5.19
CA THR A 369 1.04 -18.45 -4.19
C THR A 369 1.38 -19.25 -2.94
N VAL A 370 2.67 -19.35 -2.60
CA VAL A 370 3.11 -19.98 -1.35
C VAL A 370 3.34 -18.90 -0.31
N THR A 371 2.63 -19.01 0.81
CA THR A 371 2.75 -18.14 1.98
C THR A 371 3.59 -18.80 3.06
N LYS A 372 3.97 -18.03 4.08
CA LYS A 372 4.71 -18.58 5.22
C LYS A 372 3.84 -19.58 5.99
N GLU A 373 2.55 -19.29 6.06
CA GLU A 373 1.53 -20.09 6.74
C GLU A 373 1.31 -21.45 6.05
N ASP A 374 1.65 -21.57 4.76
CA ASP A 374 1.61 -22.84 4.02
C ASP A 374 2.78 -23.78 4.35
N LEU A 375 3.90 -23.25 4.86
CA LEU A 375 5.13 -24.04 5.08
C LEU A 375 4.93 -25.27 5.96
N PRO A 376 4.25 -25.21 7.13
CA PRO A 376 4.02 -26.40 7.95
C PRO A 376 3.30 -27.52 7.21
N TYR A 377 2.37 -27.17 6.32
CA TYR A 377 1.59 -28.12 5.53
C TYR A 377 2.45 -28.74 4.43
N ILE A 378 3.25 -27.93 3.73
CA ILE A 378 4.21 -28.41 2.73
C ILE A 378 5.26 -29.33 3.37
N ILE A 379 5.79 -28.97 4.54
CA ILE A 379 6.75 -29.79 5.28
C ILE A 379 6.11 -31.13 5.66
N SER A 380 4.89 -31.13 6.20
CA SER A 380 4.20 -32.38 6.54
C SER A 380 3.98 -33.25 5.31
N ASP A 381 3.57 -32.67 4.18
CA ASP A 381 3.32 -33.39 2.93
C ASP A 381 4.58 -34.07 2.38
N VAL A 382 5.72 -33.36 2.43
CA VAL A 382 7.03 -33.81 1.94
C VAL A 382 7.69 -34.83 2.86
N LEU A 383 7.58 -34.69 4.18
CA LEU A 383 8.19 -35.63 5.11
C LEU A 383 7.43 -36.95 5.18
N ASP A 384 6.10 -36.94 5.02
CA ASP A 384 5.27 -38.15 5.05
C ASP A 384 5.52 -39.05 3.81
N SER A 385 5.92 -38.48 2.66
CA SER A 385 6.04 -39.21 1.38
C SER A 385 7.25 -40.17 1.31
N HIS A 386 8.21 -40.08 2.23
CA HIS A 386 9.38 -40.98 2.29
C HIS A 386 9.12 -42.30 3.04
N THR A 387 7.90 -42.55 3.51
CA THR A 387 7.58 -43.73 4.32
C THR A 387 7.19 -44.97 3.51
N TYR A 388 7.02 -44.86 2.18
CA TYR A 388 6.55 -45.95 1.32
C TYR A 388 7.12 -45.86 -0.11
N GLU A 389 7.16 -46.98 -0.84
CA GLU A 389 7.50 -47.02 -2.27
C GLU A 389 6.27 -46.68 -3.13
N GLU A 390 6.41 -45.79 -4.12
CA GLU A 390 5.34 -45.51 -5.08
C GLU A 390 5.20 -46.63 -6.13
N ARG A 391 4.37 -47.63 -5.83
CA ARG A 391 4.01 -48.73 -6.75
C ARG A 391 2.70 -48.50 -7.49
N ILE A 392 1.85 -47.63 -6.95
CA ILE A 392 0.53 -47.29 -7.47
C ILE A 392 0.48 -45.80 -7.72
N LYS A 393 0.17 -45.42 -8.96
CA LYS A 393 0.09 -44.02 -9.38
C LYS A 393 -1.22 -43.76 -10.11
N ILE A 394 -1.86 -42.66 -9.78
CA ILE A 394 -3.00 -42.15 -10.53
C ILE A 394 -2.44 -41.34 -11.70
N GLU A 395 -2.51 -41.90 -12.91
CA GLU A 395 -1.93 -41.27 -14.10
C GLU A 395 -2.82 -40.13 -14.61
N SER A 396 -4.14 -40.34 -14.60
CA SER A 396 -5.09 -39.30 -14.94
C SER A 396 -6.47 -39.59 -14.34
N TYR A 397 -7.28 -38.54 -14.22
CA TYR A 397 -8.69 -38.66 -13.89
C TYR A 397 -9.49 -37.53 -14.56
N ILE A 398 -10.76 -37.79 -14.81
CA ILE A 398 -11.75 -36.80 -15.24
C ILE A 398 -12.84 -36.76 -14.19
N LEU A 399 -13.03 -35.62 -13.53
CA LEU A 399 -14.10 -35.39 -12.57
C LEU A 399 -15.17 -34.53 -13.22
N VAL A 400 -16.41 -35.03 -13.28
CA VAL A 400 -17.55 -34.28 -13.83
C VAL A 400 -18.54 -34.00 -12.71
N HIS A 401 -18.84 -32.72 -12.50
CA HIS A 401 -19.87 -32.26 -11.57
C HIS A 401 -20.75 -31.22 -12.26
N SER A 402 -22.07 -31.38 -12.16
CA SER A 402 -23.04 -30.42 -12.65
C SER A 402 -24.29 -30.45 -11.79
N LYS A 403 -24.86 -29.28 -11.52
CA LYS A 403 -26.08 -29.15 -10.72
C LYS A 403 -27.24 -29.87 -11.41
N GLY A 404 -27.82 -30.85 -10.72
CA GLY A 404 -28.93 -31.67 -11.25
C GLY A 404 -28.49 -32.95 -11.97
N MET A 405 -27.18 -33.19 -12.10
CA MET A 405 -26.64 -34.46 -12.59
C MET A 405 -25.90 -35.19 -11.47
N ARG A 406 -25.86 -36.53 -11.53
CA ARG A 406 -25.01 -37.31 -10.64
C ARG A 406 -23.53 -37.10 -11.02
N PRO A 407 -22.67 -36.74 -10.05
CA PRO A 407 -21.23 -36.69 -10.27
C PRO A 407 -20.68 -37.99 -10.84
N SER A 408 -19.69 -37.89 -11.72
CA SER A 408 -19.01 -39.04 -12.31
C SER A 408 -17.51 -38.84 -12.39
N THR A 409 -16.79 -39.97 -12.43
CA THR A 409 -15.34 -40.01 -12.56
C THR A 409 -14.92 -41.06 -13.56
N THR A 410 -13.93 -40.73 -14.40
CA THR A 410 -13.11 -41.71 -15.13
C THR A 410 -11.71 -41.66 -14.53
N LEU A 411 -11.16 -42.81 -14.15
CA LEU A 411 -9.90 -42.95 -13.44
C LEU A 411 -8.97 -43.85 -14.25
N CYS A 412 -7.75 -43.37 -14.51
CA CYS A 412 -6.64 -44.13 -15.06
C CYS A 412 -5.61 -44.37 -13.95
N LEU A 413 -5.46 -45.63 -13.53
CA LEU A 413 -4.56 -46.06 -12.47
C LEU A 413 -3.45 -46.92 -13.03
N LYS A 414 -2.21 -46.58 -12.72
CA LYS A 414 -1.03 -47.41 -12.97
C LYS A 414 -0.69 -48.23 -11.72
N PHE A 415 -0.63 -49.54 -11.86
CA PHE A 415 -0.32 -50.49 -10.80
C PHE A 415 0.92 -51.29 -11.24
N GLY A 416 2.10 -50.93 -10.72
CA GLY A 416 3.37 -51.39 -11.30
C GLY A 416 3.51 -50.92 -12.75
N ASP A 417 3.63 -51.84 -13.72
CA ASP A 417 3.69 -51.52 -15.15
C ASP A 417 2.32 -51.59 -15.86
N GLU A 418 1.27 -52.05 -15.18
CA GLU A 418 -0.06 -52.21 -15.75
C GLU A 418 -0.87 -50.90 -15.65
N ILE A 419 -1.52 -50.49 -16.74
CA ILE A 419 -2.43 -49.34 -16.78
C ILE A 419 -3.87 -49.85 -16.84
N ILE A 420 -4.72 -49.36 -15.94
CA ILE A 420 -6.11 -49.78 -15.77
C ILE A 420 -7.01 -48.54 -15.79
N GLU A 421 -8.07 -48.60 -16.59
CA GLU A 421 -9.07 -47.54 -16.66
C GLU A 421 -10.43 -48.04 -16.17
N GLU A 422 -11.09 -47.25 -15.32
CA GLU A 422 -12.44 -47.51 -14.84
C GLU A 422 -13.23 -46.22 -14.67
N ASN A 423 -14.56 -46.34 -14.71
CA ASN A 423 -15.46 -45.20 -14.50
C ASN A 423 -16.57 -45.53 -13.51
N ALA A 424 -17.01 -44.52 -12.76
CA ALA A 424 -18.13 -44.66 -11.84
C ALA A 424 -18.88 -43.34 -11.61
N GLN A 425 -20.05 -43.46 -10.97
CA GLN A 425 -20.84 -42.36 -10.46
C GLN A 425 -20.82 -42.40 -8.93
N GLY A 426 -21.16 -41.28 -8.30
CA GLY A 426 -21.24 -41.17 -6.84
C GLY A 426 -22.06 -39.97 -6.41
N ASP A 427 -22.23 -39.81 -5.10
CA ASP A 427 -22.97 -38.69 -4.52
C ASP A 427 -22.17 -37.37 -4.55
N GLY A 428 -20.84 -37.48 -4.63
CA GLY A 428 -19.88 -36.38 -4.81
C GLY A 428 -18.76 -36.80 -5.76
N GLN A 429 -17.89 -35.85 -6.15
CA GLN A 429 -16.75 -36.15 -7.03
C GLN A 429 -15.78 -37.15 -6.39
N PHE A 430 -15.46 -36.98 -5.10
CA PHE A 430 -14.59 -37.92 -4.39
C PHE A 430 -15.23 -39.30 -4.20
N ASP A 431 -16.54 -39.36 -3.96
CA ASP A 431 -17.27 -40.63 -3.87
C ASP A 431 -17.28 -41.37 -5.23
N ALA A 432 -17.52 -40.65 -6.33
CA ALA A 432 -17.43 -41.22 -7.68
C ALA A 432 -16.03 -41.78 -7.98
N PHE A 433 -14.98 -41.06 -7.56
CA PHE A 433 -13.60 -41.54 -7.64
C PHE A 433 -13.37 -42.82 -6.81
N MET A 434 -13.82 -42.85 -5.55
CA MET A 434 -13.70 -44.03 -4.68
C MET A 434 -14.49 -45.23 -5.22
N ASN A 435 -15.64 -45.00 -5.85
CA ASN A 435 -16.44 -46.05 -6.51
C ASN A 435 -15.71 -46.63 -7.72
N ALA A 436 -15.05 -45.80 -8.54
CA ALA A 436 -14.23 -46.26 -9.66
C ALA A 436 -13.03 -47.08 -9.15
N LEU A 437 -12.33 -46.57 -8.15
CA LEU A 437 -11.22 -47.27 -7.50
C LEU A 437 -11.65 -48.62 -6.89
N SER A 438 -12.83 -48.66 -6.26
CA SER A 438 -13.42 -49.89 -5.70
C SER A 438 -13.68 -50.95 -6.76
N LYS A 439 -14.11 -50.57 -7.96
CA LYS A 439 -14.25 -51.51 -9.09
C LYS A 439 -12.90 -52.09 -9.50
N ILE A 440 -11.88 -51.24 -9.66
CA ILE A 440 -10.51 -51.67 -10.00
C ILE A 440 -10.01 -52.71 -8.97
N TYR A 441 -10.11 -52.38 -7.68
CA TYR A 441 -9.63 -53.24 -6.60
C TYR A 441 -10.40 -54.56 -6.51
N LYS A 442 -11.72 -54.53 -6.69
CA LYS A 442 -12.55 -55.74 -6.72
C LYS A 442 -12.16 -56.66 -7.89
N ASN A 443 -11.91 -56.11 -9.07
CA ASN A 443 -11.47 -56.87 -10.25
C ASN A 443 -10.10 -57.53 -10.01
N LYS A 444 -9.21 -56.87 -9.27
CA LYS A 444 -7.90 -57.40 -8.85
C LYS A 444 -7.96 -58.29 -7.61
N LYS A 445 -9.15 -58.55 -7.03
CA LYS A 445 -9.34 -59.31 -5.79
C LYS A 445 -8.56 -58.74 -4.59
N LEU A 446 -8.36 -57.43 -4.59
CA LEU A 446 -7.75 -56.67 -3.50
C LEU A 446 -8.84 -56.00 -2.65
N THR A 447 -8.51 -55.69 -1.40
CA THR A 447 -9.43 -55.00 -0.48
C THR A 447 -8.93 -53.58 -0.25
N LEU A 448 -9.80 -52.59 -0.45
CA LEU A 448 -9.49 -51.20 -0.11
C LEU A 448 -9.66 -50.98 1.40
N PRO A 449 -8.75 -50.24 2.05
CA PRO A 449 -8.95 -49.73 3.39
C PRO A 449 -10.25 -48.93 3.50
N LYS A 450 -10.95 -49.08 4.64
CA LYS A 450 -12.21 -48.36 4.89
C LYS A 450 -11.91 -46.94 5.32
N LEU A 451 -12.48 -45.95 4.63
CA LEU A 451 -12.50 -44.56 5.07
C LEU A 451 -13.40 -44.43 6.31
N ILE A 452 -12.86 -43.89 7.42
CA ILE A 452 -13.62 -43.68 8.66
C ILE A 452 -13.71 -42.23 9.10
N ASP A 453 -12.81 -41.36 8.63
CA ASP A 453 -12.84 -39.92 8.90
C ASP A 453 -12.22 -39.14 7.73
N TYR A 454 -12.70 -37.92 7.50
CA TYR A 454 -12.30 -37.07 6.39
C TYR A 454 -12.36 -35.61 6.83
N ALA A 455 -11.22 -34.91 6.78
CA ALA A 455 -11.11 -33.51 7.16
C ALA A 455 -10.35 -32.72 6.10
N VAL A 456 -10.87 -31.54 5.76
CA VAL A 456 -10.18 -30.56 4.91
C VAL A 456 -9.79 -29.36 5.75
N ARG A 457 -8.57 -28.89 5.60
CA ARG A 457 -8.02 -27.73 6.29
C ARG A 457 -7.43 -26.77 5.28
N ILE A 458 -7.70 -25.48 5.49
CA ILE A 458 -7.08 -24.39 4.74
C ILE A 458 -6.20 -23.62 5.73
N PRO A 459 -4.96 -23.25 5.36
CA PRO A 459 -4.10 -22.43 6.19
C PRO A 459 -4.80 -21.12 6.62
N PRO A 460 -4.67 -20.69 7.89
CA PRO A 460 -5.29 -19.45 8.34
C PRO A 460 -4.76 -18.22 7.60
N GLY A 461 -5.65 -17.29 7.22
CA GLY A 461 -5.27 -16.06 6.51
C GLY A 461 -5.21 -16.17 4.98
N SER A 462 -5.59 -17.33 4.45
CA SER A 462 -5.60 -17.67 3.03
C SER A 462 -6.72 -17.02 2.20
N SER A 463 -6.49 -16.91 0.89
CA SER A 463 -7.43 -16.44 -0.14
C SER A 463 -8.10 -17.61 -0.89
N SER A 464 -8.96 -17.30 -1.87
CA SER A 464 -9.75 -18.29 -2.63
C SER A 464 -8.95 -19.29 -3.47
N ASP A 465 -7.66 -19.03 -3.65
CA ASP A 465 -6.68 -19.81 -4.43
C ASP A 465 -5.68 -20.58 -3.55
N ALA A 466 -5.94 -20.66 -2.24
CA ALA A 466 -5.02 -21.25 -1.29
C ALA A 466 -4.93 -22.77 -1.36
N LEU A 467 -3.81 -23.30 -0.85
CA LEU A 467 -3.61 -24.73 -0.68
C LEU A 467 -4.61 -25.30 0.34
N CYS A 468 -5.16 -26.47 0.00
CA CYS A 468 -6.04 -27.26 0.84
C CYS A 468 -5.31 -28.54 1.26
N GLU A 469 -5.23 -28.78 2.56
CA GLU A 469 -4.80 -30.06 3.12
C GLU A 469 -6.03 -30.94 3.36
N THR A 470 -6.07 -32.10 2.70
CA THR A 470 -7.07 -33.14 2.99
C THR A 470 -6.41 -34.26 3.79
N ILE A 471 -6.96 -34.53 4.98
CA ILE A 471 -6.56 -35.60 5.88
C ILE A 471 -7.64 -36.68 5.86
N ILE A 472 -7.27 -37.91 5.52
CA ILE A 472 -8.19 -39.05 5.51
C ILE A 472 -7.70 -40.11 6.50
N THR A 473 -8.60 -40.57 7.37
CA THR A 473 -8.33 -41.68 8.29
C THR A 473 -8.91 -42.97 7.73
N TRP A 474 -8.07 -43.99 7.66
CA TRP A 474 -8.37 -45.29 7.07
C TRP A 474 -8.23 -46.40 8.10
N VAL A 475 -9.04 -47.45 7.95
CA VAL A 475 -8.89 -48.72 8.68
C VAL A 475 -8.50 -49.81 7.71
N ASN A 476 -7.37 -50.48 7.97
CA ASN A 476 -6.97 -51.69 7.27
C ASN A 476 -6.59 -52.78 8.27
N ASN A 477 -7.16 -53.98 8.14
CA ASN A 477 -6.92 -55.12 9.05
C ASN A 477 -7.03 -54.76 10.56
N GLY A 478 -7.98 -53.87 10.91
CA GLY A 478 -8.20 -53.42 12.28
C GLY A 478 -7.22 -52.36 12.80
N LYS A 479 -6.27 -51.90 11.98
CA LYS A 479 -5.36 -50.78 12.32
C LYS A 479 -5.80 -49.50 11.62
N GLU A 480 -5.84 -48.42 12.40
CA GLU A 480 -6.07 -47.08 11.90
C GLU A 480 -4.77 -46.42 11.46
N PHE A 481 -4.81 -45.70 10.34
CA PHE A 481 -3.73 -44.84 9.88
C PHE A 481 -4.30 -43.66 9.10
N LYS A 482 -3.50 -42.59 8.96
CA LYS A 482 -3.91 -41.36 8.29
C LYS A 482 -3.05 -41.11 7.06
N THR A 483 -3.64 -40.54 6.04
CA THR A 483 -2.92 -39.98 4.89
C THR A 483 -3.32 -38.54 4.67
N ARG A 484 -2.39 -37.78 4.09
CA ARG A 484 -2.52 -36.35 3.83
C ARG A 484 -2.24 -36.07 2.37
N GLY A 485 -3.01 -35.18 1.76
CA GLY A 485 -2.72 -34.65 0.44
C GLY A 485 -2.88 -33.14 0.44
N LEU A 486 -2.07 -32.48 -0.37
CA LEU A 486 -2.00 -31.02 -0.46
C LEU A 486 -2.14 -30.60 -1.93
N ASP A 487 -3.18 -29.82 -2.22
CA ASP A 487 -3.44 -29.23 -3.54
C ASP A 487 -4.34 -27.99 -3.39
N SER A 488 -4.34 -27.10 -4.38
CA SER A 488 -5.29 -25.96 -4.42
C SER A 488 -6.74 -26.42 -4.59
N ASP A 489 -6.99 -27.59 -5.18
CA ASP A 489 -8.32 -28.21 -5.27
C ASP A 489 -8.52 -29.27 -4.17
N GLN A 490 -9.54 -29.08 -3.33
CA GLN A 490 -9.87 -29.96 -2.21
C GLN A 490 -10.10 -31.44 -2.62
N THR A 491 -10.65 -31.68 -3.81
CA THR A 491 -10.91 -33.03 -4.32
C THR A 491 -9.63 -33.66 -4.82
N VAL A 492 -8.77 -32.86 -5.46
CA VAL A 492 -7.44 -33.30 -5.89
C VAL A 492 -6.57 -33.64 -4.68
N ALA A 493 -6.58 -32.80 -3.65
CA ALA A 493 -5.91 -33.07 -2.38
C ALA A 493 -6.38 -34.40 -1.76
N ALA A 494 -7.68 -34.72 -1.84
CA ALA A 494 -8.24 -35.99 -1.40
C ALA A 494 -7.77 -37.19 -2.23
N ILE A 495 -7.68 -37.02 -3.56
CA ILE A 495 -7.18 -38.04 -4.49
C ILE A 495 -5.70 -38.33 -4.20
N ILE A 496 -4.89 -37.29 -3.97
CA ILE A 496 -3.49 -37.42 -3.55
C ILE A 496 -3.40 -38.19 -2.23
N ALA A 497 -4.17 -37.80 -1.21
CA ALA A 497 -4.22 -38.51 0.07
C ALA A 497 -4.59 -39.99 -0.10
N THR A 498 -5.52 -40.29 -1.02
CA THR A 498 -5.91 -41.67 -1.34
C THR A 498 -4.80 -42.42 -2.05
N GLN A 499 -4.10 -41.84 -3.03
CA GLN A 499 -2.94 -42.47 -3.67
C GLN A 499 -1.87 -42.86 -2.64
N LYS A 500 -1.57 -41.97 -1.67
CA LYS A 500 -0.64 -42.30 -0.58
C LYS A 500 -1.12 -43.52 0.20
N MET A 501 -2.42 -43.61 0.49
CA MET A 501 -3.00 -44.76 1.16
C MET A 501 -2.78 -46.05 0.36
N LEU A 502 -3.01 -46.02 -0.95
CA LEU A 502 -2.82 -47.20 -1.81
C LEU A 502 -1.38 -47.72 -1.74
N ASN A 503 -0.39 -46.82 -1.68
CA ASN A 503 1.01 -47.18 -1.59
C ASN A 503 1.45 -47.61 -0.18
N ILE A 504 0.81 -47.13 0.88
CA ILE A 504 1.10 -47.58 2.26
C ILE A 504 0.65 -49.03 2.48
N VAL A 505 -0.41 -49.47 1.80
CA VAL A 505 -1.00 -50.80 1.99
C VAL A 505 -0.56 -51.85 0.96
N THR A 506 0.28 -51.46 0.00
CA THR A 506 0.82 -52.31 -1.09
C THR A 506 2.31 -52.52 -0.91
#